data_AF-A0A6J5WT23-F1
#
_entry.id   AF-A0A6J5WT23-F1
#
_cell.length_a   1.000
_cell.length_b   1.000
_cell.length_c   1.000
_cell.angle_alpha   90.00
_cell.angle_beta   90.00
_cell.angle_gamma   90.00
#
_symmetry.space_group_name_H-M   'P 1'
#
loop_
_entity.id
_entity.type
_entity.pdbx_description
1 polymer ?
#
loop_
_entity_poly.entity_id
_entity_poly.type
_entity_poly.pdbx_seq_one_letter_code
_entity_poly.pdbx_strand_id
1 'polypeptide(L)'
;MATGNWQLATGFDYDKVQPPLPDHVAIFFDKDTYKISRSCLLDVAVLFGGSKLYMLLRECIHHCLSRLTLDSFKGHVFDTHKKSLAKFKGSKAHKPRGVVISTHEKLYHLEVPSVNPEPYFEWYDPHIDFWDTLPHVLSYIISENIVGIFGYAVYCNNILFSLRCCGISKFIAFHVRTKE
;
A
#
# COMPACT_ATOMS: atom_id res chain seq x y z
N MET A 1 -0.23 -10.47 -51.78
CA MET A 1 -0.99 -9.42 -51.07
C MET A 1 -2.36 -9.99 -50.76
N ALA A 2 -2.61 -10.35 -49.50
CA ALA A 2 -3.88 -10.91 -49.05
C ALA A 2 -4.61 -9.84 -48.21
N THR A 3 -5.79 -9.44 -48.67
CA THR A 3 -6.70 -8.53 -47.97
C THR A 3 -7.55 -9.35 -46.99
N GLY A 4 -7.26 -9.23 -45.69
CA GLY A 4 -8.06 -9.83 -44.62
C GLY A 4 -9.22 -8.91 -44.24
N ASN A 5 -10.45 -9.38 -44.45
CA ASN A 5 -11.67 -8.76 -43.93
C ASN A 5 -11.73 -8.98 -42.41
N TRP A 6 -11.67 -7.90 -41.63
CA TRP A 6 -12.00 -7.93 -40.21
C TRP A 6 -13.50 -7.76 -40.04
N GLN A 7 -14.22 -8.84 -39.73
CA GLN A 7 -15.57 -8.73 -39.20
C GLN A 7 -15.48 -8.37 -37.71
N LEU A 8 -16.11 -7.25 -37.33
CA LEU A 8 -16.38 -6.93 -35.93
C LEU A 8 -17.35 -7.96 -35.36
N ALA A 9 -16.89 -8.75 -34.40
CA ALA A 9 -17.75 -9.58 -33.58
C ALA A 9 -18.47 -8.70 -32.55
N THR A 10 -19.64 -8.17 -32.93
CA THR A 10 -20.60 -7.61 -31.97
C THR A 10 -21.45 -8.74 -31.42
N GLY A 11 -21.18 -9.16 -30.18
CA GLY A 11 -21.94 -10.21 -29.52
C GLY A 11 -21.37 -10.57 -28.16
N PHE A 12 -21.28 -9.60 -27.24
CA PHE A 12 -21.17 -9.94 -25.82
C PHE A 12 -22.58 -10.16 -25.29
N ASP A 13 -22.97 -11.43 -25.28
CA ASP A 13 -24.11 -11.96 -24.54
C ASP A 13 -23.83 -11.78 -23.05
N TYR A 14 -24.46 -10.78 -22.43
CA TYR A 14 -24.28 -10.45 -21.00
C TYR A 14 -25.03 -11.41 -20.07
N ASP A 15 -25.73 -12.43 -20.59
CA ASP A 15 -26.46 -13.42 -19.78
C ASP A 15 -25.61 -14.63 -19.39
N LYS A 16 -24.40 -14.39 -18.86
CA LYS A 16 -23.59 -15.46 -18.23
C LYS A 16 -23.09 -15.02 -16.86
N VAL A 17 -23.86 -15.45 -15.86
CA VAL A 17 -23.47 -15.66 -14.45
C VAL A 17 -22.56 -14.57 -13.92
N GLN A 18 -23.17 -13.50 -13.41
CA GLN A 18 -22.47 -12.56 -12.55
C GLN A 18 -21.81 -13.39 -11.43
N PRO A 19 -20.47 -13.44 -11.33
CA PRO A 19 -19.84 -14.15 -10.24
C PRO A 19 -20.38 -13.57 -8.93
N PRO A 20 -20.69 -14.40 -7.92
CA PRO A 20 -21.17 -13.89 -6.65
C PRO A 20 -20.20 -12.81 -6.19
N LEU A 21 -20.73 -11.63 -5.83
CA LEU A 21 -19.91 -10.60 -5.20
C LEU A 21 -19.19 -11.27 -4.03
N PRO A 22 -17.84 -11.18 -3.97
CA PRO A 22 -17.11 -11.74 -2.85
C PRO A 22 -17.69 -11.17 -1.57
N ASP A 23 -18.03 -12.03 -0.60
CA ASP A 23 -18.42 -11.56 0.72
C ASP A 23 -17.37 -10.58 1.23
N HIS A 24 -17.81 -9.46 1.82
CA HIS A 24 -16.87 -8.52 2.44
C HIS A 24 -16.02 -9.27 3.46
N VAL A 25 -14.74 -9.47 3.12
CA VAL A 25 -13.76 -10.15 3.97
C VAL A 25 -13.35 -9.20 5.11
N ALA A 26 -14.25 -9.00 6.07
CA ALA A 26 -13.93 -8.33 7.33
C ALA A 26 -13.24 -9.29 8.32
N ILE A 27 -13.29 -10.59 8.03
CA ILE A 27 -12.63 -11.66 8.77
C ILE A 27 -11.50 -12.17 7.89
N PHE A 28 -10.28 -11.75 8.22
CA PHE A 28 -9.11 -12.33 7.60
C PHE A 28 -8.85 -13.69 8.25
N PHE A 29 -8.85 -14.74 7.43
CA PHE A 29 -8.57 -16.12 7.80
C PHE A 29 -9.65 -16.75 8.69
N ASP A 30 -9.93 -18.04 8.50
CA ASP A 30 -11.07 -18.82 9.07
C ASP A 30 -11.16 -18.89 10.62
N LYS A 31 -10.43 -18.05 11.35
CA LYS A 31 -10.50 -17.96 12.81
C LYS A 31 -11.01 -16.58 13.22
N ASP A 32 -12.10 -16.56 13.97
CA ASP A 32 -12.71 -15.41 14.66
C ASP A 32 -11.78 -14.60 15.59
N THR A 33 -10.49 -14.91 15.62
CA THR A 33 -9.49 -14.35 16.51
C THR A 33 -9.09 -12.90 16.20
N TYR A 34 -9.25 -12.42 14.97
CA TYR A 34 -8.77 -11.08 14.61
C TYR A 34 -9.77 -10.32 13.74
N LYS A 35 -10.47 -9.37 14.37
CA LYS A 35 -11.42 -8.47 13.71
C LYS A 35 -10.74 -7.13 13.47
N ILE A 36 -10.43 -6.82 12.21
CA ILE A 36 -10.05 -5.48 11.81
C ILE A 36 -11.31 -4.61 11.86
N SER A 37 -11.23 -3.43 12.49
CA SER A 37 -12.38 -2.53 12.52
C SER A 37 -12.78 -2.16 11.09
N ARG A 38 -14.09 -2.13 10.81
CA ARG A 38 -14.62 -1.66 9.52
C ARG A 38 -14.28 -0.20 9.21
N SER A 39 -13.87 0.57 10.22
CA SER A 39 -13.41 1.94 10.09
C SER A 39 -11.93 2.08 9.73
N CYS A 40 -11.19 0.97 9.59
CA CYS A 40 -9.78 0.99 9.24
C CYS A 40 -9.56 0.77 7.73
N LEU A 41 -8.65 1.54 7.17
CA LEU A 41 -8.02 1.27 5.89
C LEU A 41 -6.79 0.38 6.12
N LEU A 42 -6.47 -0.46 5.13
CA LEU A 42 -5.38 -1.42 5.22
C LEU A 42 -4.37 -1.15 4.10
N ASP A 43 -3.12 -0.93 4.47
CA ASP A 43 -2.00 -1.04 3.54
C ASP A 43 -1.34 -2.40 3.70
N VAL A 44 -1.11 -3.09 2.58
CA VAL A 44 -0.64 -4.47 2.59
C VAL A 44 0.53 -4.63 1.65
N ALA A 45 1.52 -5.40 2.09
CA ALA A 45 2.63 -5.82 1.25
C ALA A 45 3.05 -7.26 1.62
N VAL A 46 3.62 -7.96 0.64
CA VAL A 46 4.02 -9.35 0.77
C VAL A 46 5.54 -9.43 0.80
N LEU A 47 6.11 -10.14 1.76
CA LEU A 47 7.56 -10.37 1.84
C LEU A 47 7.88 -11.86 1.81
N PHE A 48 9.17 -12.16 1.61
CA PHE A 48 9.74 -13.51 1.67
C PHE A 48 8.99 -14.49 0.76
N GLY A 49 8.84 -14.13 -0.51
CA GLY A 49 8.26 -14.98 -1.55
C GLY A 49 6.80 -15.36 -1.32
N GLY A 50 6.03 -14.59 -0.55
CA GLY A 50 4.63 -14.92 -0.23
C GLY A 50 4.40 -15.45 1.16
N SER A 51 5.45 -15.81 1.90
CA SER A 51 5.29 -16.48 3.19
C SER A 51 4.74 -15.56 4.29
N LYS A 52 4.96 -14.24 4.18
CA LYS A 52 4.47 -13.26 5.17
C LYS A 52 3.73 -12.10 4.53
N LEU A 53 2.52 -11.87 5.03
CA LEU A 53 1.66 -10.74 4.67
C LEU A 53 1.78 -9.64 5.73
N TYR A 54 2.41 -8.53 5.38
CA TYR A 54 2.56 -7.37 6.25
C TYR A 54 1.39 -6.41 6.03
N MET A 55 0.80 -5.97 7.13
CA MET A 55 -0.43 -5.19 7.19
C MET A 55 -0.20 -3.98 8.09
N LEU A 56 -0.37 -2.79 7.54
CA LEU A 56 -0.39 -1.54 8.28
C LEU A 56 -1.82 -1.01 8.31
N LEU A 57 -2.37 -0.94 9.51
CA LEU A 57 -3.69 -0.37 9.74
C LEU A 57 -3.59 1.15 9.72
N ARG A 58 -4.58 1.78 9.08
CA ARG A 58 -4.75 3.22 9.03
C ARG A 58 -6.19 3.56 9.37
N GLU A 59 -6.40 4.75 9.89
CA GLU A 59 -7.75 5.23 10.18
C GLU A 59 -8.41 5.78 8.91
N CYS A 60 -9.71 5.50 8.73
CA CYS A 60 -10.51 6.18 7.71
C CYS A 60 -10.87 7.58 8.21
N ILE A 61 -10.33 8.61 7.54
CA ILE A 61 -10.47 10.03 7.90
C ILE A 61 -11.94 10.51 7.86
N HIS A 62 -12.84 9.73 7.23
CA HIS A 62 -14.25 10.09 7.09
C HIS A 62 -15.10 9.93 8.37
N HIS A 63 -14.56 9.30 9.43
CA HIS A 63 -15.25 9.22 10.72
C HIS A 63 -14.54 10.09 11.77
N CYS A 64 -14.95 11.36 11.85
CA CYS A 64 -14.73 12.15 13.06
C CYS A 64 -15.27 11.38 14.27
N LEU A 65 -14.48 11.33 15.35
CA LEU A 65 -14.83 10.98 16.75
C LEU A 65 -14.36 9.64 17.34
N SER A 66 -13.69 8.73 16.61
CA SER A 66 -13.08 7.56 17.30
C SER A 66 -11.77 7.96 17.98
N ARG A 67 -11.74 7.87 19.31
CA ARG A 67 -10.54 8.06 20.14
C ARG A 67 -9.39 7.20 19.61
N LEU A 68 -8.29 7.87 19.26
CA LEU A 68 -6.99 7.28 18.96
C LEU A 68 -6.65 6.22 20.03
N THR A 69 -6.50 4.97 19.61
CA THR A 69 -5.76 4.01 20.44
C THR A 69 -4.37 3.84 19.85
N LEU A 70 -3.36 3.85 20.70
CA LEU A 70 -1.94 3.70 20.33
C LEU A 70 -1.66 2.45 19.48
N ASP A 71 -2.58 1.48 19.51
CA ASP A 71 -2.52 0.24 18.73
C ASP A 71 -2.91 0.41 17.26
N SER A 72 -3.57 1.51 16.88
CA SER A 72 -4.06 1.76 15.51
C SER A 72 -2.95 1.95 14.47
N PHE A 73 -1.70 2.15 14.93
CA PHE A 73 -0.51 2.33 14.09
C PHE A 73 0.45 1.15 14.15
N LYS A 74 0.08 0.08 14.87
CA LYS A 74 0.90 -1.11 14.95
C LYS A 74 0.79 -1.89 13.66
N GLY A 75 1.94 -2.40 13.23
CA GLY A 75 2.00 -3.31 12.12
C GLY A 75 1.57 -4.71 12.54
N HIS A 76 0.90 -5.40 11.65
CA HIS A 76 0.56 -6.80 11.79
C HIS A 76 1.24 -7.62 10.69
N VAL A 77 1.76 -8.78 11.05
CA VAL A 77 2.31 -9.74 10.09
C VAL A 77 1.58 -11.05 10.22
N PHE A 78 1.03 -11.53 9.11
CA PHE A 78 0.42 -12.84 9.03
C PHE A 78 1.39 -13.81 8.36
N ASP A 79 1.76 -14.86 9.10
CA ASP A 79 2.53 -15.98 8.57
C ASP A 79 1.56 -16.95 7.87
N THR A 80 1.70 -17.07 6.56
CA THR A 80 0.78 -17.84 5.72
C THR A 80 0.91 -19.35 5.93
N HIS A 81 2.10 -19.83 6.30
CA HIS A 81 2.34 -21.25 6.57
C HIS A 81 1.80 -21.66 7.93
N LYS A 82 2.09 -20.85 8.95
CA LYS A 82 1.65 -21.11 10.33
C LYS A 82 0.20 -20.69 10.56
N LYS A 83 -0.38 -19.94 9.63
CA LYS A 83 -1.71 -19.31 9.76
C LYS A 83 -1.84 -18.54 11.07
N SER A 84 -0.81 -17.76 11.39
CA SER A 84 -0.68 -17.07 12.68
C SER A 84 -0.41 -15.58 12.49
N LEU A 85 -1.00 -14.76 13.35
CA LEU A 85 -0.82 -13.33 13.34
C LEU A 85 0.13 -12.89 14.46
N ALA A 86 1.09 -12.03 14.11
CA ALA A 86 1.95 -11.36 15.07
C ALA A 86 1.88 -9.84 14.89
N LYS A 87 2.28 -9.10 15.92
CA LYS A 87 2.49 -7.64 15.86
C LYS A 87 3.96 -7.36 15.53
N PHE A 88 4.23 -6.27 14.82
CA PHE A 88 5.57 -5.74 14.61
C PHE A 88 5.59 -4.23 14.85
N LYS A 89 6.78 -3.63 14.94
CA LYS A 89 6.92 -2.21 15.23
C LYS A 89 6.24 -1.36 14.15
N GLY A 90 5.43 -0.39 14.56
CA GLY A 90 4.82 0.59 13.66
C GLY A 90 5.84 1.58 13.10
N SER A 91 5.47 2.22 12.00
CA SER A 91 6.23 3.33 11.39
C SER A 91 6.53 4.44 12.40
N LYS A 92 7.67 5.14 12.24
CA LYS A 92 8.09 6.21 13.18
C LYS A 92 7.13 7.40 13.11
N ALA A 93 6.80 7.84 11.90
CA ALA A 93 5.84 8.91 11.69
C ALA A 93 4.42 8.38 11.45
N HIS A 94 3.44 9.09 12.00
CA HIS A 94 2.02 8.84 11.74
C HIS A 94 1.69 9.21 10.28
N LYS A 95 1.33 8.22 9.48
CA LYS A 95 0.98 8.39 8.06
C LYS A 95 -0.50 8.04 7.85
N PRO A 96 -1.41 9.02 7.93
CA PRO A 96 -2.85 8.76 7.79
C PRO A 96 -3.21 8.31 6.36
N ARG A 97 -2.41 8.70 5.37
CA ARG A 97 -2.53 8.30 3.97
C ARG A 97 -1.14 7.97 3.44
N GLY A 98 -1.04 6.93 2.66
CA GLY A 98 0.24 6.40 2.20
C GLY A 98 0.10 5.17 1.32
N VAL A 99 1.25 4.63 0.93
CA VAL A 99 1.36 3.34 0.25
C VAL A 99 2.49 2.53 0.86
N VAL A 100 2.26 1.25 1.05
CA VAL A 100 3.25 0.29 1.52
C VAL A 100 3.68 -0.58 0.35
N ILE A 101 4.99 -0.70 0.19
CA ILE A 101 5.63 -1.36 -0.94
C ILE A 101 6.60 -2.38 -0.38
N SER A 102 6.64 -3.57 -0.99
CA SER A 102 7.63 -4.60 -0.67
C SER A 102 8.64 -4.68 -1.80
N THR A 103 9.92 -4.57 -1.45
CA THR A 103 11.03 -4.79 -2.40
C THR A 103 12.34 -5.00 -1.65
N HIS A 104 13.28 -5.75 -2.22
CA HIS A 104 14.59 -6.04 -1.62
C HIS A 104 14.48 -6.51 -0.16
N GLU A 105 13.53 -7.41 0.12
CA GLU A 105 13.25 -7.99 1.45
C GLU A 105 12.88 -6.97 2.55
N LYS A 106 12.52 -5.74 2.15
CA LYS A 106 12.17 -4.63 3.04
C LYS A 106 10.79 -4.08 2.69
N LEU A 107 10.17 -3.41 3.67
CA LEU A 107 8.99 -2.59 3.39
C LEU A 107 9.41 -1.14 3.20
N TYR A 108 8.71 -0.44 2.33
CA TYR A 108 8.84 0.99 2.10
C TYR A 108 7.47 1.61 2.29
N HIS A 109 7.37 2.62 3.15
CA HIS A 109 6.11 3.30 3.45
C HIS A 109 6.24 4.78 3.11
N LEU A 110 5.59 5.18 2.02
CA LEU A 110 5.55 6.57 1.57
C LEU A 110 4.23 7.19 1.98
N GLU A 111 4.28 8.30 2.71
CA GLU A 111 3.11 9.11 3.02
C GLU A 111 2.60 9.84 1.76
N VAL A 112 1.27 9.93 1.61
CA VAL A 112 0.67 10.87 0.67
C VAL A 112 0.83 12.27 1.27
N PRO A 113 1.50 13.20 0.56
CA PRO A 113 1.65 14.58 1.01
C PRO A 113 0.31 15.17 1.44
N SER A 114 0.31 15.83 2.60
CA SER A 114 -0.85 16.55 3.14
C SER A 114 -0.47 18.01 3.39
N VAL A 115 -1.30 18.76 4.10
CA VAL A 115 -1.06 20.17 4.43
C VAL A 115 0.20 20.37 5.32
N ASN A 116 0.71 19.29 5.93
CA ASN A 116 1.94 19.33 6.72
C ASN A 116 3.21 19.33 5.85
N PRO A 117 4.29 19.99 6.31
CA PRO A 117 5.32 20.50 5.42
C PRO A 117 6.12 19.45 4.65
N GLU A 118 6.23 18.19 5.11
CA GLU A 118 6.92 17.15 4.34
C GLU A 118 6.32 15.74 4.56
N PRO A 119 6.08 14.97 3.48
CA PRO A 119 5.66 13.58 3.55
C PRO A 119 6.84 12.73 4.03
N TYR A 120 6.57 11.86 4.99
CA TYR A 120 7.59 10.94 5.49
C TYR A 120 7.74 9.76 4.54
N PHE A 121 8.97 9.49 4.12
CA PHE A 121 9.32 8.23 3.46
C PHE A 121 10.21 7.40 4.38
N GLU A 122 9.78 6.17 4.65
CA GLU A 122 10.50 5.27 5.56
C GLU A 122 10.67 3.89 4.94
N TRP A 123 11.66 3.16 5.42
CA TRP A 123 11.80 1.74 5.15
C TRP A 123 11.86 0.93 6.45
N TYR A 124 11.41 -0.32 6.38
CA TYR A 124 11.38 -1.27 7.48
C TYR A 124 12.24 -2.47 7.17
N ASP A 125 13.09 -2.83 8.13
CA ASP A 125 13.82 -4.09 8.15
C ASP A 125 13.07 -5.14 9.00
N PRO A 126 12.52 -6.19 8.38
CA PRO A 126 11.85 -7.26 9.12
C PRO A 126 12.78 -8.14 9.95
N HIS A 127 14.10 -8.13 9.70
CA HIS A 127 15.05 -8.97 10.43
C HIS A 127 15.41 -8.39 11.79
N ILE A 128 15.43 -7.06 11.91
CA ILE A 128 15.80 -6.34 13.14
C ILE A 128 14.63 -5.53 13.72
N ASP A 129 13.41 -5.69 13.19
CA ASP A 129 12.19 -4.98 13.58
C ASP A 129 12.40 -3.45 13.69
N PHE A 130 13.02 -2.88 12.67
CA PHE A 130 13.49 -1.49 12.67
C PHE A 130 12.93 -0.69 11.50
N TRP A 131 12.45 0.51 11.79
CA TRP A 131 12.11 1.51 10.79
C TRP A 131 13.20 2.55 10.70
N ASP A 132 13.52 3.00 9.49
CA ASP A 132 14.38 4.15 9.27
C ASP A 132 13.83 5.12 8.23
N THR A 133 14.25 6.37 8.36
CA THR A 133 13.79 7.45 7.49
C THR A 133 14.66 7.51 6.24
N LEU A 134 14.02 7.55 5.08
CA LEU A 134 14.68 7.81 3.81
C LEU A 134 14.78 9.31 3.57
N PRO A 135 15.73 9.77 2.73
CA PRO A 135 15.78 11.16 2.31
C PRO A 135 14.43 11.63 1.82
N HIS A 136 14.09 12.90 2.08
CA HIS A 136 12.83 13.50 1.65
C HIS A 136 12.75 13.51 0.12
N VAL A 137 12.15 12.48 -0.48
CA VAL A 137 12.05 12.29 -1.93
C VAL A 137 11.15 13.35 -2.58
N LEU A 138 10.34 14.03 -1.78
CA LEU A 138 9.22 14.84 -2.25
C LEU A 138 9.33 16.33 -1.92
N SER A 139 10.39 16.81 -1.24
CA SER A 139 10.53 18.23 -0.83
C SER A 139 10.26 19.21 -1.97
N TYR A 140 10.69 18.87 -3.20
CA TYR A 140 10.49 19.69 -4.40
C TYR A 140 9.09 19.60 -5.04
N ILE A 141 8.27 18.60 -4.69
CA ILE A 141 6.94 18.34 -5.29
C ILE A 141 5.81 18.82 -4.37
N ILE A 142 6.05 18.93 -3.06
CA ILE A 142 5.03 19.32 -2.06
C ILE A 142 4.60 20.78 -2.22
N SER A 143 5.41 21.61 -2.89
CA SER A 143 4.99 22.95 -3.32
C SER A 143 3.77 22.91 -4.26
N GLU A 144 3.48 21.76 -4.89
CA GLU A 144 2.40 21.58 -5.83
C GLU A 144 1.34 20.61 -5.29
N ASN A 145 0.55 21.02 -4.30
CA ASN A 145 -0.75 20.44 -3.88
C ASN A 145 -1.02 19.00 -4.39
N ILE A 146 -0.22 18.05 -3.92
CA ILE A 146 -0.30 16.65 -4.38
C ILE A 146 -1.61 16.07 -3.83
N VAL A 147 -2.42 15.51 -4.72
CA VAL A 147 -3.77 15.02 -4.41
C VAL A 147 -3.73 13.54 -3.99
N GLY A 148 -2.76 12.77 -4.49
CA GLY A 148 -2.60 11.37 -4.12
C GLY A 148 -1.50 10.62 -4.87
N ILE A 149 -1.18 9.44 -4.35
CA ILE A 149 -0.41 8.39 -5.02
C ILE A 149 -1.42 7.44 -5.67
N PHE A 150 -1.30 7.21 -6.97
CA PHE A 150 -2.26 6.42 -7.76
C PHE A 150 -1.73 5.04 -8.15
N GLY A 151 -0.42 4.85 -8.06
CA GLY A 151 0.21 3.58 -8.35
C GLY A 151 1.70 3.64 -8.10
N TYR A 152 2.31 2.47 -8.08
CA TYR A 152 3.74 2.31 -8.03
C TYR A 152 4.17 1.11 -8.86
N ALA A 153 5.45 1.08 -9.23
CA ALA A 153 6.10 -0.08 -9.82
C ALA A 153 7.50 -0.21 -9.21
N VAL A 154 7.98 -1.44 -9.11
CA VAL A 154 9.34 -1.75 -8.68
C VAL A 154 10.07 -2.37 -9.86
N TYR A 155 11.24 -1.82 -10.21
CA TYR A 155 12.08 -2.35 -11.28
C TYR A 155 13.56 -2.18 -10.94
N CYS A 156 14.29 -3.29 -10.90
CA CYS A 156 15.65 -3.37 -10.35
C CYS A 156 15.69 -2.67 -8.98
N ASN A 157 16.64 -1.74 -8.80
CA ASN A 157 16.80 -0.97 -7.57
C ASN A 157 15.96 0.30 -7.54
N ASN A 158 14.86 0.39 -8.29
CA ASN A 158 14.03 1.60 -8.37
C ASN A 158 12.59 1.33 -7.96
N ILE A 159 12.04 2.27 -7.21
CA ILE A 159 10.61 2.36 -6.90
C ILE A 159 10.07 3.56 -7.67
N LEU A 160 9.25 3.31 -8.69
CA LEU A 160 8.55 4.33 -9.46
C LEU A 160 7.19 4.61 -8.81
N PHE A 161 6.84 5.87 -8.61
CA PHE A 161 5.52 6.28 -8.13
C PHE A 161 4.81 7.12 -9.19
N SER A 162 3.51 6.89 -9.35
CA SER A 162 2.59 7.73 -10.12
C SER A 162 1.79 8.60 -9.15
N LEU A 163 1.94 9.92 -9.30
CA LEU A 163 1.34 10.94 -8.46
C LEU A 163 0.33 11.75 -9.28
N ARG A 164 -0.70 12.28 -8.63
CA ARG A 164 -1.61 13.29 -9.21
C ARG A 164 -1.42 14.61 -8.48
N CYS A 165 -1.06 15.66 -9.20
CA CYS A 165 -0.85 17.01 -8.67
C CYS A 165 -1.74 17.96 -9.46
N CYS A 166 -2.71 18.63 -8.82
CA CYS A 166 -3.58 19.62 -9.48
C CYS A 166 -4.19 19.20 -10.84
N GLY A 167 -4.53 17.92 -11.02
CA GLY A 167 -5.07 17.43 -12.30
C GLY A 167 -4.03 17.06 -13.37
N ILE A 168 -2.75 17.03 -13.02
CA ILE A 168 -1.64 16.56 -13.87
C ILE A 168 -1.02 15.31 -13.23
N SER A 169 -0.68 14.33 -14.05
CA SER A 169 0.04 13.14 -13.59
C SER A 169 1.55 13.41 -13.58
N LYS A 170 2.23 13.08 -12.47
CA LYS A 170 3.68 13.15 -12.33
C LYS A 170 4.24 11.79 -11.96
N PHE A 171 5.47 11.52 -12.38
CA PHE A 171 6.16 10.27 -12.11
C PHE A 171 7.49 10.55 -11.42
N ILE A 172 7.80 9.77 -10.38
CA ILE A 172 9.06 9.88 -9.66
C ILE A 172 9.69 8.52 -9.45
N ALA A 173 11.00 8.45 -9.58
CA ALA A 173 11.76 7.25 -9.28
C ALA A 173 12.60 7.47 -8.03
N PHE A 174 12.46 6.59 -7.05
CA PHE A 174 13.35 6.48 -5.91
C PHE A 174 14.33 5.33 -6.13
N HIS A 175 15.62 5.63 -6.11
CA HIS A 175 16.67 4.63 -6.18
C HIS A 175 16.94 4.05 -4.79
N VAL A 176 16.61 2.78 -4.61
CA VAL A 176 16.94 2.00 -3.42
C VAL A 176 18.44 1.81 -3.36
N ARG A 177 19.09 2.48 -2.41
CA ARG A 177 20.49 2.19 -2.10
C ARG A 177 20.55 0.82 -1.43
N THR A 178 20.95 -0.19 -2.18
CA THR A 178 21.43 -1.44 -1.60
C THR A 178 22.78 -1.13 -0.95
N LYS A 179 22.92 -1.36 0.37
CA LYS A 179 24.27 -1.48 0.93
C LYS A 179 24.88 -2.70 0.27
N GLU A 180 25.96 -2.50 -0.48
CA GLU A 180 26.90 -3.57 -0.83
C GLU A 180 27.52 -4.16 0.44
#